data_AF-A0A2L0F3N3-F1
#
_entry.id   AF-A0A2L0F3N3-F1
#
_cell.length_a   1.000
_cell.length_b   1.000
_cell.length_c   1.000
_cell.angle_alpha   90.00
_cell.angle_beta   90.00
_cell.angle_gamma   90.00
#
_symmetry.space_group_name_H-M   'P 1'
#
loop_
_entity.id
_entity.type
_entity.pdbx_description
1 polymer ?
#
loop_
_entity_poly.entity_id
_entity_poly.type
_entity_poly.pdbx_seq_one_letter_code
_entity_poly.pdbx_strand_id
1 'polypeptide(L)'
;MRRLCAAFAVLAFLASWIACSGDGPGTSAATSGSSSGSWALCNDPGEPCRTADDCCVLWDRRCGDKICDQGVCAIDLVQEFKSQARGDCIYLRCDASGVPREEPAPDDIDPGGNPCIVHLCEMNQPLIAAGPKGPAPDGSGLFCDGDGHRVECLEAADCDDPSRICSHRFKCVPPHCDNGQPDPSLDETETDCGGPCDPCIRGFACNKHEDCVSLSCGADHTCVRPACDDGRRNGNEVDVDCGSYACNTPCPEGAGCFGDADCTTGSCFAGKCQPRSCEDGKRNGDEENIDCGGSDCPSCW
;
A
#
# COMPACT_ATOMS: atom_id res chain seq x y z
N MET A 1 2.04 11.98 48.83
CA MET A 1 3.03 12.16 49.92
C MET A 1 3.59 10.78 50.30
N ARG A 2 4.80 10.66 50.85
CA ARG A 2 5.40 9.36 51.28
C ARG A 2 4.99 8.97 52.71
N ARG A 3 4.80 7.67 52.99
CA ARG A 3 5.06 6.90 54.26
C ARG A 3 4.13 5.66 54.34
N LEU A 4 4.45 4.57 55.05
CA LEU A 4 5.71 3.80 55.26
C LEU A 4 5.36 2.46 55.97
N CYS A 5 6.31 1.52 56.05
CA CYS A 5 6.16 0.14 56.55
C CYS A 5 5.82 0.01 58.06
N ALA A 6 5.28 -1.15 58.50
CA ALA A 6 6.05 -2.20 59.22
C ALA A 6 5.23 -3.15 60.14
N ALA A 7 5.45 -4.47 59.98
CA ALA A 7 5.29 -5.59 60.96
C ALA A 7 5.72 -6.88 60.20
N PHE A 8 6.67 -7.76 60.56
CA PHE A 8 7.19 -8.31 61.83
C PHE A 8 6.13 -8.99 62.73
N ALA A 9 6.30 -10.18 63.35
CA ALA A 9 7.09 -11.42 63.12
C ALA A 9 6.58 -12.46 64.18
N VAL A 10 7.04 -13.72 64.40
CA VAL A 10 8.13 -14.62 63.91
C VAL A 10 7.60 -16.08 64.06
N LEU A 11 8.05 -17.08 63.27
CA LEU A 11 8.28 -18.48 63.70
C LEU A 11 9.02 -19.29 62.61
N ALA A 12 9.70 -20.40 62.98
CA ALA A 12 10.73 -21.04 62.14
C ALA A 12 10.86 -22.58 62.34
N PHE A 13 11.78 -23.20 61.58
CA PHE A 13 12.10 -24.64 61.45
C PHE A 13 11.05 -25.45 60.65
N LEU A 14 11.40 -26.49 59.89
CA LEU A 14 12.66 -27.26 59.81
C LEU A 14 13.42 -27.11 58.47
N ALA A 15 14.65 -27.63 58.43
CA ALA A 15 15.49 -27.68 57.23
C ALA A 15 15.94 -29.13 56.93
N SER A 16 16.30 -29.39 55.67
CA SER A 16 17.12 -30.54 55.27
C SER A 16 18.18 -30.08 54.28
N TRP A 17 19.44 -30.44 54.53
CA TRP A 17 20.57 -30.26 53.64
C TRP A 17 20.93 -31.59 52.98
N ILE A 18 21.31 -31.55 51.71
CA ILE A 18 22.36 -32.43 51.16
C ILE A 18 23.31 -31.54 50.35
N ALA A 19 24.60 -31.67 50.61
CA ALA A 19 25.67 -31.01 49.86
C ALA A 19 26.88 -31.95 49.78
N CYS A 20 27.65 -31.87 48.70
CA CYS A 20 29.04 -32.33 48.62
C CYS A 20 29.75 -31.59 47.48
N SER A 21 31.08 -31.46 47.59
CA SER A 21 31.87 -30.45 46.86
C SER A 21 33.03 -31.06 46.05
N GLY A 22 33.69 -30.24 45.22
CA GLY A 22 34.98 -30.57 44.59
C GLY A 22 35.52 -29.44 43.71
N ASP A 23 36.69 -28.90 44.05
CA ASP A 23 37.23 -27.65 43.48
C ASP A 23 38.40 -27.83 42.50
N GLY A 24 38.19 -27.47 41.22
CA GLY A 24 39.19 -26.98 40.24
C GLY A 24 40.45 -27.83 39.95
N PRO A 25 41.48 -27.23 39.33
CA PRO A 25 41.49 -26.03 38.48
C PRO A 25 42.01 -26.32 37.04
N GLY A 26 41.76 -25.43 36.06
CA GLY A 26 42.36 -25.60 34.72
C GLY A 26 42.12 -24.45 33.74
N THR A 27 43.19 -23.80 33.30
CA THR A 27 43.21 -22.88 32.14
C THR A 27 43.52 -23.65 30.86
N SER A 28 42.80 -23.38 29.75
CA SER A 28 43.39 -23.29 28.39
C SER A 28 42.35 -22.98 27.31
N ALA A 29 42.84 -22.34 26.24
CA ALA A 29 42.35 -22.37 24.86
C ALA A 29 40.84 -22.21 24.59
N ALA A 30 40.51 -21.10 23.93
CA ALA A 30 39.48 -21.15 22.89
C ALA A 30 39.97 -22.12 21.80
N THR A 31 39.32 -23.28 21.67
CA THR A 31 39.49 -24.17 20.52
C THR A 31 38.48 -23.78 19.45
N SER A 32 38.97 -23.46 18.26
CA SER A 32 38.15 -23.33 17.06
C SER A 32 37.48 -24.68 16.77
N GLY A 33 36.21 -24.79 17.15
CA GLY A 33 35.39 -25.98 16.93
C GLY A 33 35.01 -26.11 15.47
N SER A 34 35.95 -26.47 14.61
CA SER A 34 35.72 -26.81 13.21
C SER A 34 34.73 -27.97 13.11
N SER A 35 33.45 -27.64 12.92
CA SER A 35 32.36 -28.61 12.84
C SER A 35 32.37 -29.31 11.47
N SER A 36 33.27 -30.28 11.32
CA SER A 36 33.43 -31.12 10.13
C SER A 36 32.29 -32.13 9.95
N GLY A 37 31.06 -31.61 9.87
CA GLY A 37 29.89 -32.33 9.38
C GLY A 37 29.90 -32.38 7.85
N SER A 38 29.75 -33.58 7.28
CA SER A 38 29.99 -33.84 5.85
C SER A 38 28.88 -33.32 4.92
N TRP A 39 28.87 -32.00 4.65
CA TRP A 39 27.99 -31.36 3.65
C TRP A 39 28.71 -30.34 2.74
N ALA A 40 30.04 -30.26 2.78
CA ALA A 40 30.82 -29.31 1.97
C ALA A 40 30.82 -29.67 0.47
N LEU A 41 29.85 -29.12 -0.27
CA LEU A 41 29.81 -29.09 -1.74
C LEU A 41 30.41 -27.80 -2.32
N CYS A 42 30.84 -26.88 -1.46
CA CYS A 42 31.30 -25.53 -1.78
C CYS A 42 32.19 -25.01 -0.64
N ASN A 43 32.83 -23.85 -0.88
CA ASN A 43 33.76 -23.18 0.03
C ASN A 43 33.17 -21.84 0.54
N ASP A 44 33.49 -21.47 1.78
CA ASP A 44 32.97 -20.26 2.44
C ASP A 44 33.63 -18.96 1.90
N PRO A 45 33.04 -17.77 2.12
CA PRO A 45 33.68 -16.50 1.78
C PRO A 45 35.08 -16.35 2.39
N GLY A 46 36.08 -16.04 1.55
CA GLY A 46 37.49 -15.98 1.93
C GLY A 46 38.30 -17.27 1.71
N GLU A 47 37.65 -18.40 1.45
CA GLU A 47 38.32 -19.66 1.04
C GLU A 47 38.58 -19.71 -0.49
N PRO A 48 39.52 -20.53 -0.98
CA PRO A 48 39.95 -20.49 -2.38
C PRO A 48 38.97 -21.19 -3.34
N CYS A 49 38.96 -20.75 -4.60
CA CYS A 49 38.04 -21.23 -5.65
C CYS A 49 38.71 -21.26 -7.04
N ARG A 50 37.98 -21.77 -8.04
CA ARG A 50 38.34 -21.69 -9.48
C ARG A 50 37.24 -21.03 -10.32
N THR A 51 36.00 -21.15 -9.85
CA THR A 51 34.77 -20.70 -10.48
C THR A 51 33.79 -20.23 -9.39
N ALA A 52 32.80 -19.43 -9.78
CA ALA A 52 31.71 -19.03 -8.89
C ALA A 52 30.97 -20.24 -8.27
N ASP A 53 30.92 -21.38 -8.97
CA ASP A 53 30.23 -22.58 -8.47
C ASP A 53 30.95 -23.33 -7.35
N ASP A 54 32.24 -23.07 -7.15
CA ASP A 54 32.97 -23.61 -5.98
C ASP A 54 32.56 -22.92 -4.67
N CYS A 55 31.80 -21.82 -4.71
CA CYS A 55 31.52 -20.96 -3.54
C CYS A 55 30.12 -21.19 -2.95
N CYS A 56 30.03 -21.18 -1.62
CA CYS A 56 28.78 -21.35 -0.88
C CYS A 56 27.95 -20.07 -0.86
N VAL A 57 26.62 -20.22 -0.80
CA VAL A 57 25.68 -19.11 -0.57
C VAL A 57 25.36 -19.07 0.92
N LEU A 58 25.93 -18.09 1.63
CA LEU A 58 25.68 -17.84 3.06
C LEU A 58 24.90 -16.55 3.34
N TRP A 59 24.42 -15.89 2.28
CA TRP A 59 23.76 -14.60 2.27
C TRP A 59 22.47 -14.66 1.42
N ASP A 60 21.68 -13.59 1.40
CA ASP A 60 20.47 -13.52 0.56
C ASP A 60 20.89 -13.30 -0.90
N ARG A 61 20.50 -14.18 -1.83
CA ARG A 61 20.90 -14.03 -3.24
C ARG A 61 20.40 -12.74 -3.90
N ARG A 62 19.32 -12.14 -3.37
CA ARG A 62 18.86 -10.81 -3.81
C ARG A 62 19.88 -9.71 -3.55
N CYS A 63 20.83 -9.95 -2.63
CA CYS A 63 21.93 -9.04 -2.31
C CYS A 63 23.20 -9.20 -3.14
N GLY A 64 23.32 -10.23 -3.99
CA GLY A 64 24.49 -10.38 -4.85
C GLY A 64 24.81 -11.82 -5.23
N ASP A 65 25.42 -11.96 -6.40
CA ASP A 65 25.87 -13.25 -6.89
C ASP A 65 27.16 -13.72 -6.22
N LYS A 66 27.32 -15.04 -6.13
CA LYS A 66 28.58 -15.67 -5.72
C LYS A 66 29.62 -15.48 -6.82
N ILE A 67 30.81 -15.02 -6.45
CA ILE A 67 31.93 -14.83 -7.40
C ILE A 67 33.21 -15.46 -6.87
N CYS A 68 34.11 -15.78 -7.80
CA CYS A 68 35.47 -16.22 -7.50
C CYS A 68 36.45 -15.10 -7.88
N ASP A 69 36.56 -14.06 -7.06
CA ASP A 69 37.47 -12.94 -7.33
C ASP A 69 38.91 -13.35 -7.02
N GLN A 70 39.80 -13.20 -8.00
CA GLN A 70 41.24 -13.48 -7.89
C GLN A 70 41.59 -14.89 -7.32
N GLY A 71 40.67 -15.85 -7.40
CA GLY A 71 40.81 -17.21 -6.86
C GLY A 71 40.34 -17.38 -5.41
N VAL A 72 39.57 -16.43 -4.87
CA VAL A 72 38.97 -16.45 -3.53
C VAL A 72 37.45 -16.25 -3.63
N CYS A 73 36.67 -16.98 -2.82
CA CYS A 73 35.22 -16.84 -2.77
C CYS A 73 34.80 -15.49 -2.19
N ALA A 74 33.99 -14.75 -2.94
CA ALA A 74 33.48 -13.43 -2.60
C ALA A 74 32.03 -13.25 -3.10
N ILE A 75 31.45 -12.09 -2.80
CA ILE A 75 30.09 -11.70 -3.18
C ILE A 75 30.17 -10.46 -4.08
N ASP A 76 29.51 -10.47 -5.23
CA ASP A 76 29.30 -9.24 -6.02
C ASP A 76 28.06 -8.53 -5.49
N LEU A 77 28.24 -7.72 -4.44
CA LEU A 77 27.14 -7.08 -3.71
C LEU A 77 26.47 -5.99 -4.55
N VAL A 78 25.15 -6.09 -4.75
CA VAL A 78 24.35 -4.97 -5.22
C VAL A 78 24.16 -3.97 -4.07
N GLN A 79 24.38 -2.67 -4.34
CA GLN A 79 24.27 -1.63 -3.30
C GLN A 79 22.82 -1.30 -2.94
N GLU A 80 21.94 -1.46 -3.92
CA GLU A 80 20.49 -1.30 -3.85
C GLU A 80 19.89 -2.54 -4.50
N PHE A 81 18.79 -3.06 -3.96
CA PHE A 81 18.09 -4.16 -4.60
C PHE A 81 17.50 -3.67 -5.92
N LYS A 82 17.42 -4.55 -6.93
CA LYS A 82 16.58 -4.27 -8.10
C LYS A 82 15.10 -4.43 -7.76
N SER A 83 14.81 -5.53 -7.07
CA SER A 83 13.55 -5.85 -6.40
C SER A 83 13.22 -4.79 -5.34
N GLN A 84 12.46 -3.76 -5.71
CA GLN A 84 12.01 -2.70 -4.80
C GLN A 84 10.50 -2.49 -4.92
N ALA A 85 9.81 -2.74 -3.81
CA ALA A 85 8.44 -2.28 -3.65
C ALA A 85 8.43 -0.74 -3.69
N ARG A 86 7.33 -0.18 -4.19
CA ARG A 86 7.17 1.26 -4.38
C ARG A 86 6.04 1.78 -3.51
N GLY A 87 6.28 2.89 -2.83
CA GLY A 87 5.37 3.48 -1.86
C GLY A 87 5.24 2.70 -0.55
N ASP A 88 6.25 1.93 -0.15
CA ASP A 88 6.31 1.25 1.15
C ASP A 88 7.18 1.99 2.19
N CYS A 89 7.84 3.09 1.77
CA CYS A 89 8.66 3.98 2.59
C CYS A 89 9.98 3.39 3.11
N ILE A 90 10.47 2.30 2.51
CA ILE A 90 11.80 1.73 2.78
C ILE A 90 12.61 1.47 1.51
N TYR A 91 13.93 1.63 1.60
CA TYR A 91 14.86 1.04 0.64
C TYR A 91 15.40 -0.27 1.23
N LEU A 92 15.39 -1.34 0.44
CA LEU A 92 16.16 -2.54 0.78
C LEU A 92 17.57 -2.37 0.22
N ARG A 93 18.55 -2.42 1.12
CA ARG A 93 19.98 -2.35 0.81
C ARG A 93 20.73 -3.52 1.43
N CYS A 94 21.93 -3.77 0.95
CA CYS A 94 22.76 -4.88 1.41
C CYS A 94 23.86 -4.38 2.33
N ASP A 95 23.95 -4.96 3.53
CA ASP A 95 25.16 -4.76 4.33
C ASP A 95 26.35 -5.54 3.73
N ALA A 96 27.56 -5.25 4.23
CA ALA A 96 28.81 -5.85 3.74
C ALA A 96 28.92 -7.38 3.94
N SER A 97 27.90 -8.03 4.51
CA SER A 97 27.76 -9.49 4.66
C SER A 97 26.72 -10.09 3.71
N GLY A 98 26.11 -9.30 2.83
CA GLY A 98 25.03 -9.72 1.93
C GLY A 98 23.68 -9.93 2.63
N VAL A 99 23.47 -9.32 3.80
CA VAL A 99 22.19 -9.40 4.53
C VAL A 99 21.30 -8.20 4.16
N PRO A 100 20.01 -8.42 3.82
CA PRO A 100 19.05 -7.33 3.59
C PRO A 100 18.90 -6.41 4.80
N ARG A 101 18.82 -5.11 4.55
CA ARG A 101 18.56 -4.05 5.53
C ARG A 101 17.51 -3.09 5.00
N GLU A 102 16.56 -2.73 5.86
CA GLU A 102 15.57 -1.68 5.62
C GLU A 102 16.21 -0.33 6.01
N GLU A 103 16.28 0.60 5.06
CA GLU A 103 16.67 2.00 5.30
C GLU A 103 15.49 2.94 5.06
N PRO A 104 15.35 4.06 5.81
CA PRO A 104 14.28 5.03 5.59
C PRO A 104 14.30 5.61 4.16
N ALA A 105 13.18 5.46 3.43
CA ALA A 105 12.97 6.08 2.12
C ALA A 105 11.85 7.14 2.22
N PRO A 106 12.13 8.37 2.71
CA PRO A 106 11.11 9.41 2.89
C PRO A 106 10.56 9.97 1.57
N ASP A 107 11.18 9.60 0.44
CA ASP A 107 10.84 9.93 -0.94
C ASP A 107 10.23 8.74 -1.72
N ASP A 108 10.23 7.52 -1.17
CA ASP A 108 9.45 6.41 -1.71
C ASP A 108 7.98 6.51 -1.25
N ILE A 109 7.20 7.27 -2.00
CA ILE A 109 5.80 7.54 -1.75
C ILE A 109 5.01 7.15 -3.00
N ASP A 110 4.00 6.28 -2.87
CA ASP A 110 2.93 6.22 -3.88
C ASP A 110 2.10 7.50 -3.72
N PRO A 111 2.07 8.43 -4.70
CA PRO A 111 1.39 9.71 -4.58
C PRO A 111 -0.14 9.59 -4.65
N GLY A 112 -0.67 8.43 -4.99
CA GLY A 112 -2.08 8.21 -5.27
C GLY A 112 -2.58 8.92 -6.54
N GLY A 113 -3.82 8.63 -6.92
CA GLY A 113 -4.51 9.31 -8.02
C GLY A 113 -5.26 10.59 -7.61
N ASN A 114 -5.21 10.99 -6.34
CA ASN A 114 -6.06 12.03 -5.77
C ASN A 114 -5.24 13.09 -5.00
N PRO A 115 -5.10 14.34 -5.51
CA PRO A 115 -4.30 15.39 -4.89
C PRO A 115 -4.94 15.98 -3.62
N CYS A 116 -6.17 15.58 -3.28
CA CYS A 116 -6.81 15.90 -2.01
C CYS A 116 -6.49 14.88 -0.90
N ILE A 117 -5.76 13.82 -1.21
CA ILE A 117 -5.16 12.90 -0.24
C ILE A 117 -3.66 13.20 -0.19
N VAL A 118 -3.13 13.28 1.03
CA VAL A 118 -1.72 13.47 1.31
C VAL A 118 -1.11 12.10 1.61
N HIS A 119 -0.17 11.71 0.76
CA HIS A 119 0.65 10.52 0.90
C HIS A 119 2.04 10.93 1.42
N LEU A 120 2.50 10.33 2.51
CA LEU A 120 3.74 10.66 3.20
C LEU A 120 4.37 9.41 3.83
N CYS A 121 5.66 9.48 4.15
CA CYS A 121 6.33 8.48 4.97
C CYS A 121 6.50 8.96 6.42
N GLU A 122 5.87 8.27 7.37
CA GLU A 122 6.07 8.49 8.80
C GLU A 122 6.64 7.23 9.46
N MET A 123 7.80 7.35 10.13
CA MET A 123 8.48 6.23 10.81
C MET A 123 8.70 4.98 9.92
N ASN A 124 9.13 5.19 8.66
CA ASN A 124 9.32 4.15 7.65
C ASN A 124 8.04 3.37 7.29
N GLN A 125 6.86 4.00 7.41
CA GLN A 125 5.59 3.42 7.02
C GLN A 125 4.77 4.42 6.17
N PRO A 126 3.99 3.95 5.19
CA PRO A 126 3.09 4.82 4.42
C PRO A 126 1.97 5.39 5.30
N LEU A 127 1.90 6.71 5.37
CA LEU A 127 0.83 7.48 5.96
C LEU A 127 -0.03 8.08 4.84
N ILE A 128 -1.30 7.69 4.81
CA ILE A 128 -2.32 8.24 3.91
C ILE A 128 -3.30 9.05 4.76
N ALA A 129 -3.43 10.34 4.46
CA ALA A 129 -4.24 11.29 5.24
C ALA A 129 -5.06 12.23 4.33
N ALA A 130 -6.14 12.80 4.86
CA ALA A 130 -6.86 13.87 4.16
C ALA A 130 -6.00 15.13 4.03
N GLY A 131 -5.98 15.72 2.84
CA GLY A 131 -5.35 17.03 2.58
C GLY A 131 -6.16 18.19 3.18
N PRO A 132 -5.55 19.38 3.31
CA PRO A 132 -6.23 20.56 3.85
C PRO A 132 -7.36 21.03 2.93
N LYS A 133 -8.45 21.51 3.54
CA LYS A 133 -9.56 22.17 2.82
C LYS A 133 -9.05 23.41 2.06
N GLY A 134 -9.33 23.48 0.76
CA GLY A 134 -8.89 24.59 -0.12
C GLY A 134 -8.79 24.19 -1.59
N PRO A 135 -8.23 25.04 -2.47
CA PRO A 135 -7.98 24.69 -3.88
C PRO A 135 -7.05 23.47 -4.03
N ALA A 136 -7.33 22.60 -4.99
CA ALA A 136 -6.54 21.39 -5.22
C ALA A 136 -5.14 21.72 -5.78
N PRO A 137 -4.06 21.08 -5.27
CA PRO A 137 -2.69 21.44 -5.61
C PRO A 137 -2.24 21.03 -7.03
N ASP A 138 -3.08 20.31 -7.79
CA ASP A 138 -2.79 19.90 -9.17
C ASP A 138 -3.13 20.96 -10.23
N GLY A 139 -3.69 22.10 -9.84
CA GLY A 139 -4.06 23.19 -10.75
C GLY A 139 -5.29 22.89 -11.62
N SER A 140 -6.08 21.87 -11.29
CA SER A 140 -7.30 21.49 -12.01
C SER A 140 -8.45 22.52 -11.97
N GLY A 141 -8.37 23.53 -11.11
CA GLY A 141 -9.46 24.45 -10.81
C GLY A 141 -10.51 23.90 -9.83
N LEU A 142 -10.35 22.65 -9.39
CA LEU A 142 -11.21 22.00 -8.40
C LEU A 142 -10.65 22.18 -6.99
N PHE A 143 -11.43 21.78 -5.99
CA PHE A 143 -11.13 21.98 -4.57
C PHE A 143 -11.04 20.66 -3.81
N CYS A 144 -10.50 20.72 -2.60
CA CYS A 144 -10.46 19.65 -1.61
C CYS A 144 -11.36 20.03 -0.43
N ASP A 145 -12.24 19.12 -0.02
CA ASP A 145 -13.23 19.35 1.04
C ASP A 145 -12.65 19.45 2.46
N GLY A 146 -11.53 18.76 2.70
CA GLY A 146 -10.86 18.60 4.00
C GLY A 146 -10.98 17.20 4.62
N ASP A 147 -11.82 16.33 4.04
CA ASP A 147 -11.98 14.92 4.40
C ASP A 147 -11.29 13.97 3.37
N GLY A 148 -10.80 14.53 2.27
CA GLY A 148 -9.96 13.84 1.26
C GLY A 148 -10.57 13.80 -0.14
N HIS A 149 -11.77 14.35 -0.34
CA HIS A 149 -12.47 14.31 -1.61
C HIS A 149 -12.19 15.55 -2.45
N ARG A 150 -12.12 15.35 -3.77
CA ARG A 150 -12.05 16.41 -4.77
C ARG A 150 -13.48 16.86 -5.14
N VAL A 151 -13.74 18.16 -5.11
CA VAL A 151 -15.07 18.76 -5.26
C VAL A 151 -15.07 20.01 -6.16
N GLU A 152 -16.24 20.48 -6.59
CA GLU A 152 -16.37 21.62 -7.52
C GLU A 152 -16.26 22.98 -6.81
N CYS A 153 -16.73 23.09 -5.57
CA CYS A 153 -16.75 24.33 -4.79
C CYS A 153 -16.70 24.05 -3.28
N LEU A 154 -16.33 25.06 -2.48
CA LEU A 154 -16.36 25.04 -1.02
C LEU A 154 -17.27 26.14 -0.45
N GLU A 155 -17.44 27.24 -1.19
CA GLU A 155 -18.42 28.30 -0.99
C GLU A 155 -18.97 28.82 -2.34
N ALA A 156 -20.07 29.58 -2.32
CA ALA A 156 -20.71 30.05 -3.57
C ALA A 156 -19.83 31.03 -4.40
N ALA A 157 -18.76 31.57 -3.82
CA ALA A 157 -17.79 32.42 -4.53
C ALA A 157 -16.80 31.63 -5.40
N ASP A 158 -16.72 30.31 -5.24
CA ASP A 158 -15.87 29.43 -6.06
C ASP A 158 -16.49 29.12 -7.43
N CYS A 159 -17.79 29.35 -7.61
CA CYS A 159 -18.51 29.06 -8.84
C CYS A 159 -18.27 30.14 -9.91
N ASP A 160 -17.78 29.75 -11.09
CA ASP A 160 -17.58 30.63 -12.27
C ASP A 160 -18.82 31.47 -12.66
N ASP A 161 -20.01 30.92 -12.38
CA ASP A 161 -21.31 31.56 -12.61
C ASP A 161 -21.84 32.16 -11.29
N PRO A 162 -21.84 33.50 -11.12
CA PRO A 162 -22.25 34.16 -9.88
C PRO A 162 -23.77 34.11 -9.63
N SER A 163 -24.55 33.43 -10.48
CA SER A 163 -25.95 33.09 -10.21
C SER A 163 -26.14 31.75 -9.50
N ARG A 164 -25.07 30.95 -9.35
CA ARG A 164 -25.11 29.64 -8.69
C ARG A 164 -24.83 29.71 -7.19
N ILE A 165 -25.15 28.63 -6.50
CA ILE A 165 -24.77 28.33 -5.12
C ILE A 165 -23.89 27.09 -5.09
N CYS A 166 -23.07 26.96 -4.06
CA CYS A 166 -22.39 25.71 -3.76
C CYS A 166 -23.33 24.82 -2.94
N SER A 167 -23.65 23.63 -3.45
CA SER A 167 -24.60 22.69 -2.84
C SER A 167 -24.04 22.03 -1.57
N HIS A 168 -24.91 21.35 -0.81
CA HIS A 168 -24.50 20.52 0.33
C HIS A 168 -23.63 19.31 -0.08
N ARG A 169 -23.53 19.00 -1.38
CA ARG A 169 -22.61 18.00 -1.96
C ARG A 169 -21.41 18.62 -2.68
N PHE A 170 -21.15 19.91 -2.47
CA PHE A 170 -20.01 20.64 -3.04
C PHE A 170 -20.02 20.73 -4.58
N LYS A 171 -21.21 20.87 -5.17
CA LYS A 171 -21.46 21.10 -6.61
C LYS A 171 -21.97 22.52 -6.85
N CYS A 172 -21.58 23.17 -7.95
CA CYS A 172 -22.10 24.48 -8.34
C CYS A 172 -23.47 24.33 -9.04
N VAL A 173 -24.55 24.50 -8.28
CA VAL A 173 -25.94 24.30 -8.73
C VAL A 173 -26.74 25.61 -8.80
N PRO A 174 -27.81 25.69 -9.61
CA PRO A 174 -28.75 26.81 -9.55
C PRO A 174 -29.45 26.96 -8.18
N PRO A 175 -29.90 28.16 -7.79
CA PRO A 175 -30.52 28.39 -6.47
C PRO A 175 -31.90 27.76 -6.23
N HIS A 176 -32.47 27.01 -7.20
CA HIS A 176 -33.66 26.19 -6.93
C HIS A 176 -33.28 24.86 -6.26
N CYS A 177 -32.07 24.35 -6.50
CA CYS A 177 -31.58 23.05 -6.04
C CYS A 177 -31.23 22.96 -4.53
N ASP A 178 -31.79 23.84 -3.70
CA ASP A 178 -31.65 23.90 -2.24
C ASP A 178 -32.81 24.73 -1.64
N ASN A 179 -33.98 24.72 -2.30
CA ASN A 179 -35.14 25.56 -1.96
C ASN A 179 -36.24 24.80 -1.19
N GLY A 180 -36.19 23.47 -1.19
CA GLY A 180 -37.12 22.61 -0.47
C GLY A 180 -38.45 22.38 -1.18
N GLN A 181 -38.54 22.70 -2.48
CA GLN A 181 -39.72 22.46 -3.34
C GLN A 181 -39.29 21.67 -4.58
N PRO A 182 -40.16 20.82 -5.16
CA PRO A 182 -39.90 20.21 -6.46
C PRO A 182 -40.17 21.20 -7.58
N ASP A 183 -39.14 21.50 -8.39
CA ASP A 183 -39.18 22.39 -9.55
C ASP A 183 -39.02 21.63 -10.90
N PRO A 184 -39.93 20.69 -11.26
CA PRO A 184 -39.84 19.89 -12.48
C PRO A 184 -39.99 20.70 -13.79
N SER A 185 -40.22 22.02 -13.69
CA SER A 185 -40.15 22.94 -14.83
C SER A 185 -38.71 23.38 -15.17
N LEU A 186 -37.74 23.02 -14.33
CA LEU A 186 -36.31 23.36 -14.43
C LEU A 186 -35.41 22.10 -14.59
N ASP A 187 -36.00 20.94 -14.91
CA ASP A 187 -35.37 19.61 -15.07
C ASP A 187 -34.92 18.94 -13.75
N GLU A 188 -35.43 19.37 -12.59
CA GLU A 188 -35.43 18.53 -11.37
C GLU A 188 -36.26 17.26 -11.59
N THR A 189 -35.81 16.15 -11.01
CA THR A 189 -36.52 14.85 -11.07
C THR A 189 -37.19 14.50 -9.75
N GLU A 190 -36.63 14.92 -8.62
CA GLU A 190 -37.25 14.93 -7.29
C GLU A 190 -36.82 16.24 -6.59
N THR A 191 -37.47 16.62 -5.48
CA THR A 191 -37.19 17.86 -4.72
C THR A 191 -35.68 18.10 -4.51
N ASP A 192 -35.19 19.26 -4.96
CA ASP A 192 -33.79 19.71 -4.86
C ASP A 192 -32.75 18.81 -5.59
N CYS A 193 -33.14 17.86 -6.46
CA CYS A 193 -32.21 16.94 -7.12
C CYS A 193 -32.57 16.51 -8.56
N GLY A 194 -31.56 16.04 -9.29
CA GLY A 194 -31.63 15.66 -10.71
C GLY A 194 -31.36 16.83 -11.67
N GLY A 195 -31.07 16.52 -12.93
CA GLY A 195 -30.84 17.53 -13.98
C GLY A 195 -29.70 18.51 -13.64
N PRO A 196 -29.98 19.81 -13.45
CA PRO A 196 -28.96 20.78 -13.08
C PRO A 196 -28.51 20.68 -11.61
N CYS A 197 -29.32 20.06 -10.75
CA CYS A 197 -29.14 20.00 -9.31
C CYS A 197 -28.19 18.89 -8.86
N ASP A 198 -28.09 18.65 -7.55
CA ASP A 198 -27.33 17.51 -7.03
C ASP A 198 -27.92 16.18 -7.52
N PRO A 199 -27.11 15.10 -7.70
CA PRO A 199 -27.65 13.80 -8.07
C PRO A 199 -28.54 13.23 -6.95
N CYS A 200 -29.70 12.69 -7.32
CA CYS A 200 -30.68 12.09 -6.42
C CYS A 200 -30.18 10.77 -5.79
N ILE A 201 -30.69 10.47 -4.59
CA ILE A 201 -30.40 9.21 -3.89
C ILE A 201 -31.21 8.03 -4.46
N ARG A 202 -30.77 6.82 -4.14
CA ARG A 202 -31.42 5.58 -4.60
C ARG A 202 -32.92 5.55 -4.25
N GLY A 203 -33.75 5.28 -5.26
CA GLY A 203 -35.20 5.15 -5.15
C GLY A 203 -36.00 6.43 -5.44
N PHE A 204 -35.34 7.57 -5.61
CA PHE A 204 -35.96 8.81 -6.12
C PHE A 204 -36.07 8.76 -7.64
N ALA A 205 -36.92 9.61 -8.23
CA ALA A 205 -37.14 9.64 -9.67
C ALA A 205 -35.92 10.15 -10.47
N CYS A 206 -35.78 9.69 -11.72
CA CYS A 206 -34.69 10.07 -12.64
C CYS A 206 -35.10 10.00 -14.13
N ASN A 207 -34.50 10.86 -14.95
CA ASN A 207 -34.65 10.89 -16.41
C ASN A 207 -33.40 10.36 -17.14
N LYS A 208 -32.23 10.50 -16.51
CA LYS A 208 -30.88 10.22 -17.03
C LYS A 208 -30.07 9.50 -15.96
N HIS A 209 -28.92 8.93 -16.32
CA HIS A 209 -28.08 8.19 -15.37
C HIS A 209 -27.41 9.15 -14.37
N GLU A 210 -27.03 10.31 -14.88
CA GLU A 210 -26.36 11.42 -14.22
C GLU A 210 -27.24 12.13 -13.18
N ASP A 211 -28.56 11.93 -13.25
CA ASP A 211 -29.52 12.41 -12.24
C ASP A 211 -29.39 11.63 -10.92
N CYS A 212 -28.57 10.57 -10.84
CA CYS A 212 -28.46 9.67 -9.68
C CYS A 212 -27.04 9.63 -9.10
N VAL A 213 -26.91 9.57 -7.76
CA VAL A 213 -25.61 9.35 -7.07
C VAL A 213 -24.94 8.04 -7.49
N SER A 214 -25.74 7.06 -7.92
CA SER A 214 -25.28 5.78 -8.46
C SER A 214 -24.77 5.83 -9.91
N LEU A 215 -24.93 6.96 -10.61
CA LEU A 215 -24.83 7.06 -12.07
C LEU A 215 -25.65 5.98 -12.81
N SER A 216 -26.77 5.56 -12.23
CA SER A 216 -27.56 4.42 -12.73
C SER A 216 -29.06 4.66 -12.48
N CYS A 217 -29.79 4.92 -13.56
CA CYS A 217 -31.23 5.18 -13.57
C CYS A 217 -31.97 3.97 -14.17
N GLY A 218 -32.94 3.42 -13.43
CA GLY A 218 -33.64 2.20 -13.81
C GLY A 218 -34.66 2.40 -14.93
N ALA A 219 -35.05 1.30 -15.57
CA ALA A 219 -36.10 1.29 -16.61
C ALA A 219 -37.51 1.63 -16.07
N ASP A 220 -37.65 1.74 -14.75
CA ASP A 220 -38.79 2.23 -13.99
C ASP A 220 -38.71 3.74 -13.65
N HIS A 221 -37.68 4.44 -14.16
CA HIS A 221 -37.37 5.84 -13.86
C HIS A 221 -37.07 6.13 -12.38
N THR A 222 -36.46 5.18 -11.66
CA THR A 222 -35.93 5.40 -10.30
C THR A 222 -34.42 5.16 -10.21
N CYS A 223 -33.72 5.89 -9.34
CA CYS A 223 -32.29 5.70 -9.14
C CYS A 223 -32.00 4.32 -8.52
N VAL A 224 -31.30 3.45 -9.26
CA VAL A 224 -31.01 2.08 -8.83
C VAL A 224 -29.63 1.96 -8.18
N ARG A 225 -29.27 0.77 -7.69
CA ARG A 225 -27.89 0.47 -7.28
C ARG A 225 -27.03 0.32 -8.54
N PRO A 226 -25.77 0.81 -8.55
CA PRO A 226 -24.82 0.52 -9.63
C PRO A 226 -24.66 -0.98 -9.92
N ALA A 227 -24.24 -1.30 -11.15
CA ALA A 227 -23.96 -2.65 -11.62
C ALA A 227 -22.63 -2.70 -12.39
N CYS A 228 -21.86 -3.77 -12.14
CA CYS A 228 -20.48 -3.97 -12.62
C CYS A 228 -20.35 -4.37 -14.09
N ASP A 229 -21.35 -4.04 -14.89
CA ASP A 229 -21.50 -4.38 -16.30
C ASP A 229 -22.44 -3.37 -17.01
N ASP A 230 -22.55 -2.14 -16.48
CA ASP A 230 -23.41 -1.08 -17.02
C ASP A 230 -22.71 -0.07 -17.95
N GLY A 231 -21.37 -0.12 -18.03
CA GLY A 231 -20.54 0.70 -18.92
C GLY A 231 -20.08 2.02 -18.32
N ARG A 232 -20.13 2.18 -16.98
CA ARG A 232 -19.79 3.42 -16.26
C ARG A 232 -19.02 3.12 -14.99
N ARG A 233 -17.86 3.76 -14.82
CA ARG A 233 -17.12 3.83 -13.55
C ARG A 233 -18.00 4.45 -12.47
N ASN A 234 -18.67 3.63 -11.66
CA ASN A 234 -19.67 4.09 -10.70
C ASN A 234 -19.65 3.32 -9.37
N GLY A 235 -20.39 3.81 -8.36
CA GLY A 235 -20.43 3.18 -7.04
C GLY A 235 -19.08 3.08 -6.34
N ASN A 236 -18.56 1.86 -6.22
CA ASN A 236 -17.26 1.55 -5.58
C ASN A 236 -16.18 1.16 -6.61
N GLU A 237 -16.47 1.24 -7.91
CA GLU A 237 -15.54 0.84 -8.95
C GLU A 237 -14.27 1.69 -8.98
N VAL A 238 -13.16 1.06 -9.33
CA VAL A 238 -11.85 1.71 -9.40
C VAL A 238 -11.55 2.19 -10.83
N ASP A 239 -12.10 1.51 -11.84
CA ASP A 239 -12.25 1.94 -13.22
C ASP A 239 -13.50 1.28 -13.83
N VAL A 240 -13.90 1.65 -15.05
CA VAL A 240 -15.17 1.23 -15.69
C VAL A 240 -15.38 -0.30 -15.65
N ASP A 241 -16.51 -0.73 -15.07
CA ASP A 241 -16.93 -2.13 -14.96
C ASP A 241 -15.93 -3.03 -14.19
N CYS A 242 -15.04 -2.46 -13.35
CA CYS A 242 -14.00 -3.24 -12.66
C CYS A 242 -13.56 -2.71 -11.27
N GLY A 243 -12.95 -3.62 -10.52
CA GLY A 243 -12.47 -3.43 -9.15
C GLY A 243 -12.68 -4.70 -8.31
N SER A 244 -11.69 -5.06 -7.50
CA SER A 244 -11.71 -6.30 -6.73
C SER A 244 -12.79 -6.28 -5.64
N TYR A 245 -12.85 -5.20 -4.87
CA TYR A 245 -13.80 -5.02 -3.78
C TYR A 245 -15.24 -4.76 -4.25
N ALA A 246 -15.40 -4.02 -5.34
CA ALA A 246 -16.72 -3.64 -5.87
C ALA A 246 -17.37 -4.77 -6.67
N CYS A 247 -16.59 -5.41 -7.55
CA CYS A 247 -17.10 -6.21 -8.65
C CYS A 247 -16.50 -7.62 -8.73
N ASN A 248 -15.51 -7.95 -7.87
CA ASN A 248 -14.77 -9.21 -7.92
C ASN A 248 -14.11 -9.48 -9.30
N THR A 249 -13.83 -8.40 -10.04
CA THR A 249 -13.26 -8.42 -11.39
C THR A 249 -12.07 -7.47 -11.41
N PRO A 250 -10.82 -7.98 -11.36
CA PRO A 250 -9.64 -7.13 -11.47
C PRO A 250 -9.58 -6.41 -12.83
N CYS A 251 -9.19 -5.15 -12.80
CA CYS A 251 -9.00 -4.25 -13.92
C CYS A 251 -7.75 -4.59 -14.75
N PRO A 252 -7.75 -4.31 -16.07
CA PRO A 252 -6.59 -4.51 -16.93
C PRO A 252 -5.44 -3.53 -16.62
N GLU A 253 -4.28 -3.77 -17.22
CA GLU A 253 -3.15 -2.84 -17.18
C GLU A 253 -3.55 -1.42 -17.67
N GLY A 254 -3.03 -0.39 -17.00
CA GLY A 254 -3.27 1.03 -17.30
C GLY A 254 -4.59 1.59 -16.74
N ALA A 255 -5.51 0.75 -16.29
CA ALA A 255 -6.75 1.15 -15.60
C ALA A 255 -6.47 1.73 -14.20
N GLY A 256 -7.47 2.36 -13.60
CA GLY A 256 -7.45 2.80 -12.19
C GLY A 256 -7.41 1.64 -11.19
N CYS A 257 -6.90 1.90 -9.98
CA CYS A 257 -6.89 0.96 -8.85
C CYS A 257 -6.78 1.69 -7.51
N PHE A 258 -7.17 1.02 -6.41
CA PHE A 258 -6.86 1.46 -5.04
C PHE A 258 -5.87 0.54 -4.32
N GLY A 259 -5.68 -0.70 -4.79
CA GLY A 259 -4.60 -1.58 -4.33
C GLY A 259 -4.33 -2.73 -5.31
N ASP A 260 -3.27 -3.50 -5.04
CA ASP A 260 -2.76 -4.56 -5.95
C ASP A 260 -3.82 -5.60 -6.37
N ALA A 261 -4.74 -5.92 -5.46
CA ALA A 261 -5.83 -6.87 -5.71
C ALA A 261 -6.79 -6.42 -6.83
N ASP A 262 -6.88 -5.10 -7.08
CA ASP A 262 -7.72 -4.54 -8.14
C ASP A 262 -7.15 -4.79 -9.54
N CYS A 263 -5.91 -5.24 -9.69
CA CYS A 263 -5.23 -5.32 -10.99
C CYS A 263 -5.04 -6.76 -11.46
N THR A 264 -5.34 -7.07 -12.73
CA THR A 264 -5.02 -8.38 -13.34
C THR A 264 -3.51 -8.66 -13.34
N THR A 265 -2.69 -7.61 -13.28
CA THR A 265 -1.24 -7.72 -13.15
C THR A 265 -0.82 -8.08 -11.73
N GLY A 266 -1.57 -7.67 -10.70
CA GLY A 266 -1.20 -7.79 -9.29
C GLY A 266 -0.30 -6.65 -8.78
N SER A 267 -0.20 -5.55 -9.54
CA SER A 267 0.62 -4.38 -9.19
C SER A 267 -0.15 -3.08 -9.48
N CYS A 268 -0.48 -2.35 -8.41
CA CYS A 268 -1.07 -1.02 -8.41
C CYS A 268 -0.01 -0.02 -7.91
N PHE A 269 0.13 1.12 -8.60
CA PHE A 269 0.97 2.23 -8.17
C PHE A 269 0.48 3.55 -8.79
N ALA A 270 0.57 4.68 -8.06
CA ALA A 270 0.08 5.99 -8.49
C ALA A 270 -1.41 5.96 -8.91
N GLY A 271 -2.20 5.12 -8.23
CA GLY A 271 -3.62 4.87 -8.55
C GLY A 271 -3.88 4.18 -9.90
N LYS A 272 -2.87 3.56 -10.52
CA LYS A 272 -3.00 2.82 -11.80
C LYS A 272 -2.39 1.42 -11.77
N CYS A 273 -3.07 0.49 -12.43
CA CYS A 273 -2.55 -0.86 -12.65
C CYS A 273 -1.32 -0.82 -13.55
N GLN A 274 -0.19 -1.26 -13.01
CA GLN A 274 1.12 -1.29 -13.66
C GLN A 274 1.27 -2.57 -14.49
N PRO A 275 2.12 -2.58 -15.53
CA PRO A 275 2.60 -3.84 -16.11
C PRO A 275 3.28 -4.70 -15.03
N ARG A 276 3.31 -6.01 -15.24
CA ARG A 276 4.13 -6.91 -14.41
C ARG A 276 5.62 -6.64 -14.64
N SER A 277 6.43 -6.82 -13.60
CA SER A 277 7.86 -6.57 -13.64
C SER A 277 8.55 -7.38 -12.56
N CYS A 278 9.49 -8.23 -12.96
CA CYS A 278 10.33 -9.08 -12.09
C CYS A 278 11.41 -8.29 -11.31
N GLU A 279 11.12 -7.02 -11.01
CA GLU A 279 11.96 -6.09 -10.24
C GLU A 279 11.07 -5.13 -9.40
N ASP A 280 9.76 -5.42 -9.20
CA ASP A 280 8.80 -4.49 -8.55
C ASP A 280 8.54 -4.77 -7.05
N GLY A 281 9.29 -5.71 -6.47
CA GLY A 281 9.28 -6.04 -5.04
C GLY A 281 8.07 -6.84 -4.57
N LYS A 282 7.14 -7.16 -5.47
CA LYS A 282 5.93 -7.94 -5.17
C LYS A 282 6.11 -9.38 -5.63
N ARG A 283 5.11 -10.21 -5.31
CA ARG A 283 4.95 -11.52 -5.95
C ARG A 283 3.67 -11.50 -6.76
N ASN A 284 3.78 -11.36 -8.07
CA ASN A 284 2.64 -11.18 -8.96
C ASN A 284 2.72 -12.09 -10.21
N GLY A 285 1.59 -12.28 -10.89
CA GLY A 285 1.53 -13.11 -12.10
C GLY A 285 1.86 -14.60 -11.93
N ASP A 286 2.80 -15.10 -12.73
CA ASP A 286 3.27 -16.50 -12.76
C ASP A 286 4.51 -16.75 -11.88
N GLU A 287 4.95 -15.76 -11.10
CA GLU A 287 6.09 -15.85 -10.20
C GLU A 287 5.91 -16.91 -9.09
N GLU A 288 6.97 -17.68 -8.85
CA GLU A 288 7.02 -18.70 -7.79
C GLU A 288 7.33 -18.07 -6.42
N ASN A 289 8.09 -16.96 -6.41
CA ASN A 289 8.39 -16.14 -5.24
C ASN A 289 8.62 -14.67 -5.70
N ILE A 290 8.78 -13.71 -4.78
CA ILE A 290 8.98 -12.28 -5.10
C ILE A 290 10.05 -12.10 -6.19
N ASP A 291 9.66 -11.46 -7.31
CA ASP A 291 10.51 -11.14 -8.46
C ASP A 291 11.23 -12.36 -9.12
N CYS A 292 10.74 -13.59 -8.94
CA CYS A 292 11.35 -14.79 -9.55
C CYS A 292 10.39 -15.97 -9.84
N GLY A 293 10.82 -16.83 -10.75
CA GLY A 293 10.11 -18.05 -11.17
C GLY A 293 9.13 -17.80 -12.33
N GLY A 294 8.35 -18.82 -12.68
CA GLY A 294 7.45 -18.73 -13.83
C GLY A 294 8.18 -18.81 -15.17
N SER A 295 7.64 -18.12 -16.17
CA SER A 295 8.11 -18.15 -17.57
C SER A 295 8.81 -16.87 -18.03
N ASP A 296 8.44 -15.71 -17.50
CA ASP A 296 8.97 -14.41 -17.93
C ASP A 296 10.04 -13.83 -16.97
N CYS A 297 10.20 -14.38 -15.76
CA CYS A 297 11.15 -13.92 -14.74
C CYS A 297 12.37 -14.86 -14.53
N PRO A 298 13.48 -14.39 -13.92
CA PRO A 298 14.63 -15.23 -13.57
C PRO A 298 14.24 -16.39 -12.65
N SER A 299 14.94 -17.52 -12.75
CA SER A 299 14.69 -18.67 -11.88
C SER A 299 14.96 -18.36 -10.40
N CYS A 300 14.09 -18.83 -9.50
CA CYS A 300 14.28 -18.66 -8.06
C CYS A 300 15.52 -19.40 -7.51
N TRP A 301 15.94 -18.97 -6.31
CA TRP A 301 17.26 -19.17 -5.73
C TRP A 301 17.35 -20.27 -4.66
#